data_AF-A0A1Q5K356-F1
#
_entry.id   AF-A0A1Q5K356-F1
#
_cell.length_a   1.000
_cell.length_b   1.000
_cell.length_c   1.000
_cell.angle_alpha   90.00
_cell.angle_beta   90.00
_cell.angle_gamma   90.00
#
_symmetry.space_group_name_H-M   'P 1'
#
loop_
_entity.id
_entity.type
_entity.pdbx_description
1 polymer ?
#
loop_
_entity_poly.entity_id
_entity_poly.type
_entity_poly.pdbx_seq_one_letter_code
_entity_poly.pdbx_strand_id
1 'polypeptide(L)'
;MAVVVAALATVGVLLTRGDSGTGGSREVFLQAANSRGPDPFTDSTAQGTSTSPATPTTPPTTALTPSETVTAGENRVRGYNGGTPGVYGGTRDVAACDVELQITYLRENPDRNRAFAAALKLDPDDVPAYLRGLTPVLLRMDTRVTNHGYRDGEADPYQAILQSGTAVLVNDRGLPRVRCACGNPLTNPLQQHTGYERIGDSWPSFDPAKVIVILPAAEPVKTFVLRDIENGGWVARARGDDGDRDVPTKPPKIPPTPTDISPRPPSPDTGSPTGEKPSSESSPRPDSSPTPPPPSPPTSPDTSTSEPPQSPPASTSVPDVPDSITQSTPPTSLPVPGTSVPSV
;
A
#
# COMPACT_ATOMS: atom_id res chain seq x y z
N MET A 1 -34.38 39.32 -31.48
CA MET A 1 -33.03 38.88 -31.88
C MET A 1 -32.10 39.23 -30.73
N ALA A 2 -31.91 38.32 -29.77
CA ALA A 2 -31.04 38.52 -28.62
C ALA A 2 -29.70 37.83 -28.90
N VAL A 3 -28.61 38.57 -28.86
CA VAL A 3 -27.25 38.06 -29.01
C VAL A 3 -26.70 37.82 -27.61
N VAL A 4 -26.53 36.55 -27.24
CA VAL A 4 -25.82 36.15 -26.02
C VAL A 4 -24.40 35.81 -26.43
N VAL A 5 -23.44 36.63 -26.02
CA VAL A 5 -22.00 36.38 -26.19
C VAL A 5 -21.55 35.50 -25.03
N ALA A 6 -21.31 34.21 -25.30
CA ALA A 6 -20.70 33.30 -24.35
C ALA A 6 -19.17 33.48 -24.40
N ALA A 7 -18.59 33.98 -23.30
CA ALA A 7 -17.14 34.03 -23.14
C ALA A 7 -16.64 32.65 -22.71
N LEU A 8 -15.97 31.95 -23.63
CA LEU A 8 -15.24 30.72 -23.36
C LEU A 8 -13.90 31.09 -22.69
N ALA A 9 -13.75 30.78 -21.40
CA ALA A 9 -12.47 30.85 -20.71
C ALA A 9 -11.66 29.59 -21.02
N THR A 10 -10.72 29.67 -21.96
CA THR A 10 -9.70 28.65 -22.18
C THR A 10 -8.60 28.80 -21.13
N VAL A 11 -8.54 27.88 -20.17
CA VAL A 11 -7.38 27.77 -19.27
C VAL A 11 -6.30 26.99 -20.01
N GLY A 12 -5.27 27.71 -20.48
CA GLY A 12 -4.07 27.10 -21.04
C GLY A 12 -3.19 26.56 -19.91
N VAL A 13 -3.04 25.24 -19.84
CA VAL A 13 -2.07 24.60 -18.95
C VAL A 13 -0.70 24.69 -19.60
N LEU A 14 0.19 25.48 -19.00
CA LEU A 14 1.58 25.62 -19.40
C LEU A 14 2.34 24.36 -18.94
N LEU A 15 2.74 23.52 -19.91
CA LEU A 15 3.60 22.35 -19.66
C LEU A 15 5.03 22.80 -19.33
N THR A 16 5.34 22.93 -18.05
CA THR A 16 6.74 22.99 -17.60
C THR A 16 7.29 21.57 -17.52
N ARG A 17 8.15 21.22 -18.48
CA ARG A 17 9.00 20.02 -18.41
C ARG A 17 9.84 20.10 -17.13
N GLY A 18 9.60 19.17 -16.21
CA GLY A 18 10.39 18.99 -14.99
C GLY A 18 11.68 18.21 -15.29
N ASP A 19 12.79 18.91 -15.16
CA ASP A 19 14.16 18.40 -15.19
C ASP A 19 14.40 17.33 -14.11
N SER A 20 15.25 16.37 -14.42
CA SER A 20 15.56 15.20 -13.58
C SER A 20 16.51 15.60 -12.45
N GLY A 21 15.98 16.25 -11.41
CA GLY A 21 16.73 16.70 -10.24
C GLY A 21 16.39 15.90 -9.00
N THR A 22 17.40 15.30 -8.36
CA THR A 22 17.34 14.64 -7.05
C THR A 22 16.85 15.61 -5.97
N GLY A 23 15.54 15.70 -5.78
CA GLY A 23 14.88 16.46 -4.72
C GLY A 23 13.43 15.98 -4.60
N GLY A 24 12.97 15.71 -3.38
CA GLY A 24 11.60 15.26 -3.13
C GLY A 24 10.56 16.19 -3.79
N SER A 25 9.43 15.64 -4.23
CA SER A 25 8.37 16.44 -4.86
C SER A 25 8.02 17.63 -3.98
N ARG A 26 7.84 18.82 -4.58
CA ARG A 26 7.49 20.02 -3.81
C ARG A 26 6.08 19.97 -3.22
N GLU A 27 5.28 19.01 -3.65
CA GLU A 27 3.87 18.85 -3.27
C GLU A 27 3.67 17.54 -2.51
N VAL A 28 2.75 17.58 -1.53
CA VAL A 28 2.24 16.43 -0.79
C VAL A 28 0.72 16.49 -0.76
N PHE A 29 0.07 15.48 -1.31
CA PHE A 29 -1.38 15.43 -1.42
C PHE A 29 -2.02 14.89 -0.12
N LEU A 30 -2.99 15.60 0.43
CA LEU A 30 -3.83 15.13 1.53
C LEU A 30 -4.95 14.25 0.94
N GLN A 31 -5.01 12.98 1.35
CA GLN A 31 -5.99 12.03 0.82
C GLN A 31 -6.88 11.50 1.95
N ALA A 32 -8.14 11.96 1.96
CA ALA A 32 -9.17 11.50 2.87
C ALA A 32 -9.44 10.00 2.74
N ALA A 33 -9.81 9.33 3.83
CA ALA A 33 -9.95 7.87 3.88
C ALA A 33 -11.00 7.31 2.89
N ASN A 34 -12.07 8.06 2.68
CA ASN A 34 -13.19 7.72 1.78
C ASN A 34 -13.04 8.29 0.35
N SER A 35 -11.98 9.05 0.07
CA SER A 35 -11.75 9.62 -1.27
C SER A 35 -10.89 8.69 -2.11
N ARG A 36 -11.23 8.51 -3.40
CA ARG A 36 -10.36 7.78 -4.33
C ARG A 36 -9.08 8.54 -4.65
N GLY A 37 -9.10 9.87 -4.60
CA GLY A 37 -7.99 10.71 -5.04
C GLY A 37 -7.81 10.69 -6.58
N PRO A 38 -6.69 11.24 -7.08
CA PRO A 38 -6.42 11.30 -8.52
C PRO A 38 -6.04 9.92 -9.08
N ASP A 39 -6.36 9.73 -10.36
CA ASP A 39 -5.86 8.65 -11.22
C ASP A 39 -5.90 7.23 -10.59
N PRO A 40 -7.10 6.75 -10.18
CA PRO A 40 -7.21 5.44 -9.55
C PRO A 40 -6.80 4.31 -10.49
N PHE A 41 -6.09 3.33 -9.94
CA PHE A 41 -5.78 2.07 -10.62
C PHE A 41 -7.03 1.24 -10.86
N THR A 42 -7.95 1.18 -9.90
CA THR A 42 -9.18 0.39 -9.97
C THR A 42 -10.35 1.10 -9.29
N ASP A 43 -11.55 0.54 -9.42
CA ASP A 43 -12.62 0.84 -8.48
C ASP A 43 -12.22 0.49 -7.05
N SER A 44 -12.92 1.08 -6.08
CA SER A 44 -12.65 0.87 -4.65
C SER A 44 -12.89 -0.58 -4.25
N THR A 45 -11.91 -1.16 -3.56
CA THR A 45 -11.97 -2.46 -2.90
C THR A 45 -12.04 -2.33 -1.37
N ALA A 46 -12.07 -1.10 -0.83
CA ALA A 46 -12.25 -0.89 0.60
C ALA A 46 -13.59 -1.46 1.11
N GLN A 47 -13.54 -2.20 2.22
CA GLN A 47 -14.68 -2.82 2.89
C GLN A 47 -14.86 -2.24 4.31
N GLY A 48 -16.06 -2.43 4.88
CA GLY A 48 -16.42 -1.89 6.20
C GLY A 48 -16.61 -0.37 6.22
N THR A 49 -17.02 0.18 7.37
CA THR A 49 -17.22 1.63 7.54
C THR A 49 -15.88 2.38 7.59
N SER A 50 -15.20 2.46 6.45
CA SER A 50 -14.18 3.48 6.17
C SER A 50 -14.81 4.89 6.01
N THR A 51 -16.12 5.02 6.24
CA THR A 51 -16.96 6.20 5.98
C THR A 51 -17.10 7.16 7.16
N SER A 52 -16.56 6.85 8.34
CA SER A 52 -16.58 7.76 9.48
C SER A 52 -15.16 7.97 10.01
N PRO A 53 -14.65 9.22 10.07
CA PRO A 53 -13.39 9.50 10.73
C PRO A 53 -13.50 9.01 12.18
N ALA A 54 -12.83 7.90 12.49
CA ALA A 54 -12.71 7.48 13.87
C ALA A 54 -12.03 8.63 14.62
N THR A 55 -12.70 9.18 15.63
CA THR A 55 -12.08 10.10 16.57
C THR A 55 -10.82 9.40 17.06
N PRO A 56 -9.62 9.98 16.88
CA PRO A 56 -8.40 9.30 17.29
C PRO A 56 -8.48 9.08 18.79
N THR A 57 -8.73 7.83 19.21
CA THR A 57 -8.43 7.42 20.57
C THR A 57 -6.92 7.31 20.63
N THR A 58 -6.30 8.42 21.02
CA THR A 58 -4.90 8.49 21.38
C THR A 58 -4.61 7.29 22.29
N PRO A 59 -3.55 6.50 22.05
CA PRO A 59 -3.06 5.60 23.11
C PRO A 59 -2.89 6.44 24.38
N PRO A 60 -3.13 5.91 25.59
CA PRO A 60 -3.02 6.68 26.81
C PRO A 60 -1.61 7.27 26.91
N THR A 61 -1.51 8.57 26.64
CA THR A 61 -0.33 9.36 26.91
C THR A 61 -0.24 9.49 28.42
N THR A 62 0.70 8.79 29.05
CA THR A 62 1.20 9.23 30.35
C THR A 62 1.65 10.68 30.15
N ALA A 63 1.01 11.60 30.87
CA ALA A 63 1.21 13.04 30.71
C ALA A 63 2.71 13.39 30.81
N LEU A 64 3.35 13.62 29.66
CA LEU A 64 4.58 14.37 29.59
C LEU A 64 4.14 15.83 29.49
N THR A 65 4.54 16.61 30.48
CA THR A 65 4.33 18.06 30.58
C THR A 65 4.71 18.76 29.27
N PRO A 66 3.95 19.78 28.82
CA PRO A 66 4.30 20.57 27.65
C PRO A 66 5.48 21.47 28.01
N SER A 67 6.69 21.00 27.76
CA SER A 67 7.87 21.85 27.60
C SER A 67 8.46 21.52 26.26
N GLU A 68 8.03 22.29 25.26
CA GLU A 68 8.91 23.01 24.35
C GLU A 68 8.04 23.62 23.25
N THR A 69 8.14 24.93 23.09
CA THR A 69 7.82 25.64 21.87
C THR A 69 8.62 25.03 20.73
N VAL A 70 8.07 24.01 20.06
CA VAL A 70 8.64 23.48 18.83
C VAL A 70 8.34 24.48 17.73
N THR A 71 9.32 25.33 17.44
CA THR A 71 9.36 26.17 16.26
C THR A 71 9.07 25.31 15.02
N ALA A 72 8.08 25.72 14.24
CA ALA A 72 7.80 25.15 12.93
C ALA A 72 9.06 25.28 12.04
N GLY A 73 9.86 24.22 11.97
CA GLY A 73 11.16 24.27 11.30
C GLY A 73 11.96 22.97 11.35
N GLU A 74 11.76 22.11 12.35
CA GLU A 74 12.43 20.81 12.41
C GLU A 74 11.54 19.71 11.82
N ASN A 75 11.98 19.17 10.68
CA ASN A 75 11.32 18.12 9.92
C ASN A 75 11.48 16.74 10.61
N ARG A 76 11.07 16.62 11.88
CA ARG A 76 11.10 15.37 12.63
C ARG A 76 9.92 14.50 12.22
N VAL A 77 10.15 13.65 11.24
CA VAL A 77 9.16 12.65 10.85
C VAL A 77 9.22 11.50 11.86
N ARG A 78 8.09 11.22 12.51
CA ARG A 78 7.97 10.12 13.46
C ARG A 78 7.68 8.81 12.72
N GLY A 79 8.39 7.75 13.09
CA GLY A 79 8.25 6.42 12.50
C GLY A 79 7.62 5.43 13.46
N TYR A 80 6.63 4.65 13.02
CA TYR A 80 6.21 3.45 13.74
C TYR A 80 6.70 2.21 13.02
N ASN A 81 7.21 1.24 13.76
CA ASN A 81 7.50 -0.07 13.20
C ASN A 81 6.18 -0.78 12.83
N GLY A 82 6.06 -1.23 11.57
CA GLY A 82 4.84 -1.83 11.02
C GLY A 82 4.46 -3.18 11.66
N GLY A 83 5.38 -3.83 12.37
CA GLY A 83 5.08 -5.05 13.15
C GLY A 83 4.61 -4.78 14.57
N THR A 84 4.64 -3.54 15.04
CA THR A 84 4.27 -3.22 16.43
C THR A 84 2.77 -3.41 16.66
N PRO A 85 2.37 -4.20 17.67
CA PRO A 85 0.98 -4.36 18.06
C PRO A 85 0.25 -3.02 18.21
N GLY A 86 -0.91 -2.91 17.57
CA GLY A 86 -1.76 -1.72 17.60
C GLY A 86 -1.33 -0.58 16.70
N VAL A 87 -0.28 -0.69 15.88
CA VAL A 87 -0.03 0.36 14.87
C VAL A 87 -1.17 0.43 13.85
N TYR A 88 -1.84 -0.70 13.59
CA TYR A 88 -3.00 -0.82 12.73
C TYR A 88 -4.29 -1.07 13.51
N GLY A 89 -5.40 -0.75 12.85
CA GLY A 89 -6.75 -1.09 13.26
C GLY A 89 -7.39 -2.07 12.29
N GLY A 90 -8.58 -2.51 12.63
CA GLY A 90 -9.43 -3.35 11.79
C GLY A 90 -10.79 -3.54 12.45
N THR A 91 -11.64 -4.31 11.81
CA THR A 91 -12.86 -4.84 12.41
C THR A 91 -12.71 -6.34 12.49
N ARG A 92 -13.04 -6.94 13.63
CA ARG A 92 -12.96 -8.39 13.79
C ARG A 92 -13.83 -9.09 12.74
N ASP A 93 -13.31 -10.17 12.15
CA ASP A 93 -14.03 -11.02 11.21
C ASP A 93 -14.39 -10.30 9.88
N VAL A 94 -13.81 -9.13 9.62
CA VAL A 94 -14.05 -8.31 8.42
C VAL A 94 -12.73 -7.76 7.86
N ALA A 95 -12.44 -8.06 6.58
CA ALA A 95 -11.33 -7.44 5.86
C ALA A 95 -11.57 -5.94 5.68
N ALA A 96 -10.51 -5.14 5.77
CA ALA A 96 -10.59 -3.73 5.38
C ALA A 96 -10.60 -3.55 3.85
N CYS A 97 -10.18 -4.57 3.10
CA CYS A 97 -10.01 -4.55 1.66
C CYS A 97 -10.40 -5.90 1.06
N ASP A 98 -11.11 -5.87 -0.07
CA ASP A 98 -11.42 -7.04 -0.88
C ASP A 98 -10.23 -7.39 -1.80
N VAL A 99 -9.42 -8.36 -1.40
CA VAL A 99 -8.21 -8.76 -2.12
C VAL A 99 -8.54 -9.41 -3.46
N GLU A 100 -9.55 -10.28 -3.50
CA GLU A 100 -9.92 -10.99 -4.73
C GLU A 100 -10.58 -10.07 -5.75
N LEU A 101 -11.34 -9.07 -5.31
CA LEU A 101 -11.85 -8.02 -6.19
C LEU A 101 -10.72 -7.18 -6.78
N GLN A 102 -9.69 -6.84 -5.99
CA GLN A 102 -8.51 -6.13 -6.50
C GLN A 102 -7.78 -6.95 -7.58
N ILE A 103 -7.60 -8.25 -7.34
CA ILE A 103 -7.00 -9.18 -8.30
C ILE A 103 -7.84 -9.25 -9.58
N THR A 104 -9.16 -9.29 -9.45
CA THR A 104 -10.10 -9.33 -10.59
C THR A 104 -9.95 -8.09 -11.46
N TYR A 105 -10.00 -6.89 -10.86
CA TYR A 105 -9.83 -5.64 -11.60
C TYR A 105 -8.50 -5.57 -12.36
N LEU A 106 -7.39 -6.00 -11.73
CA LEU A 106 -6.09 -5.98 -12.40
C LEU A 106 -6.00 -7.03 -13.51
N ARG A 107 -6.57 -8.22 -13.33
CA ARG A 107 -6.62 -9.26 -14.39
C ARG A 107 -7.42 -8.80 -15.60
N GLU A 108 -8.54 -8.13 -15.38
CA GLU A 108 -9.38 -7.58 -16.45
C GLU A 108 -8.74 -6.38 -17.16
N ASN A 109 -7.69 -5.79 -16.59
CA ASN A 109 -6.98 -4.64 -17.14
C ASN A 109 -5.46 -4.91 -17.20
N PRO A 110 -4.97 -5.67 -18.19
CA PRO A 110 -3.56 -6.09 -18.26
C PRO A 110 -2.56 -4.93 -18.25
N ASP A 111 -2.89 -3.78 -18.85
CA ASP A 111 -2.01 -2.60 -18.87
C ASP A 111 -1.83 -2.01 -17.46
N ARG A 112 -2.93 -1.92 -16.70
CA ARG A 112 -2.92 -1.51 -15.30
C ARG A 112 -2.18 -2.54 -14.44
N ASN A 113 -2.33 -3.83 -14.70
CA ASN A 113 -1.55 -4.87 -14.01
C ASN A 113 -0.05 -4.70 -14.24
N ARG A 114 0.39 -4.44 -15.47
CA ARG A 114 1.81 -4.20 -15.79
C ARG A 114 2.36 -2.96 -15.10
N ALA A 115 1.61 -1.85 -15.12
CA ALA A 115 2.01 -0.64 -14.39
C ALA A 115 2.06 -0.86 -12.87
N PHE A 116 1.08 -1.59 -12.32
CA PHE A 116 1.02 -1.94 -10.90
C PHE A 116 2.24 -2.77 -10.49
N ALA A 117 2.55 -3.81 -11.27
CA ALA A 117 3.70 -4.67 -11.07
C ALA A 117 5.00 -3.87 -11.15
N ALA A 118 5.15 -2.99 -12.14
CA ALA A 118 6.32 -2.14 -12.29
C ALA A 118 6.56 -1.23 -11.07
N ALA A 119 5.52 -0.59 -10.54
CA ALA A 119 5.61 0.25 -9.34
C ALA A 119 6.15 -0.49 -8.11
N LEU A 120 5.78 -1.76 -7.97
CA LEU A 120 6.14 -2.61 -6.83
C LEU A 120 7.33 -3.54 -7.11
N LYS A 121 7.91 -3.47 -8.31
CA LYS A 121 9.02 -4.32 -8.80
C LYS A 121 8.68 -5.82 -8.77
N LEU A 122 7.50 -6.15 -9.29
CA LEU A 122 6.99 -7.51 -9.42
C LEU A 122 6.94 -7.92 -10.88
N ASP A 123 6.91 -9.23 -11.13
CA ASP A 123 6.42 -9.75 -12.41
C ASP A 123 4.89 -9.58 -12.46
N PRO A 124 4.30 -9.18 -13.60
CA PRO A 124 2.85 -9.08 -13.75
C PRO A 124 2.09 -10.37 -13.38
N ASP A 125 2.67 -11.54 -13.63
CA ASP A 125 2.05 -12.84 -13.33
C ASP A 125 2.07 -13.16 -11.82
N ASP A 126 2.97 -12.53 -11.06
CA ASP A 126 3.09 -12.70 -9.61
C ASP A 126 2.10 -11.84 -8.81
N VAL A 127 1.49 -10.82 -9.44
CA VAL A 127 0.59 -9.86 -8.76
C VAL A 127 -0.54 -10.55 -7.96
N PRO A 128 -1.25 -11.57 -8.49
CA PRO A 128 -2.28 -12.24 -7.71
C PRO A 128 -1.75 -12.94 -6.45
N ALA A 129 -0.61 -13.62 -6.54
CA ALA A 129 -0.02 -14.30 -5.39
C ALA A 129 0.52 -13.29 -4.37
N TYR A 130 1.13 -12.21 -4.86
CA TYR A 130 1.59 -11.10 -4.03
C TYR A 130 0.46 -10.47 -3.23
N LEU A 131 -0.67 -10.13 -3.88
CA LEU A 131 -1.83 -9.51 -3.24
C LEU A 131 -2.44 -10.39 -2.14
N ARG A 132 -2.58 -11.71 -2.38
CA ARG A 132 -3.02 -12.68 -1.34
C ARG A 132 -2.06 -12.81 -0.16
N GLY A 133 -0.79 -12.44 -0.34
CA GLY A 133 0.19 -12.40 0.75
C GLY A 133 0.09 -11.15 1.63
N LEU A 134 -0.65 -10.12 1.20
CA LEU A 134 -0.83 -8.88 1.94
C LEU A 134 -1.98 -8.99 2.95
N THR A 135 -1.89 -8.26 4.04
CA THR A 135 -2.91 -8.26 5.10
C THR A 135 -3.78 -7.00 5.01
N PRO A 136 -5.10 -7.11 4.89
CA PRO A 136 -6.02 -5.97 4.93
C PRO A 136 -6.11 -5.37 6.33
N VAL A 137 -5.82 -4.07 6.46
CA VAL A 137 -5.84 -3.33 7.74
C VAL A 137 -6.30 -1.88 7.55
N LEU A 138 -6.61 -1.20 8.66
CA LEU A 138 -6.89 0.23 8.71
C LEU A 138 -5.71 1.00 9.30
N LEU A 139 -5.34 2.12 8.69
CA LEU A 139 -4.40 3.07 9.28
C LEU A 139 -5.01 3.70 10.53
N ARG A 140 -4.29 3.73 11.65
CA ARG A 140 -4.75 4.42 12.87
C ARG A 140 -4.22 5.84 13.02
N MET A 141 -3.30 6.26 12.16
CA MET A 141 -2.66 7.57 12.15
C MET A 141 -2.55 8.07 10.71
N ASP A 142 -2.51 9.39 10.57
CA ASP A 142 -2.25 10.03 9.28
C ASP A 142 -0.82 9.67 8.83
N THR A 143 -0.71 9.03 7.67
CA THR A 143 0.51 8.31 7.26
C THR A 143 1.04 8.81 5.93
N ARG A 144 2.33 9.12 5.86
CA ARG A 144 3.02 9.43 4.61
C ARG A 144 3.34 8.18 3.80
N VAL A 145 3.10 8.29 2.50
CA VAL A 145 3.42 7.28 1.49
C VAL A 145 3.87 7.95 0.19
N THR A 146 4.50 7.18 -0.68
CA THR A 146 4.47 7.47 -2.12
C THR A 146 3.31 6.66 -2.70
N ASN A 147 2.32 7.35 -3.24
CA ASN A 147 1.18 6.75 -3.92
C ASN A 147 1.43 6.83 -5.43
N HIS A 148 1.00 5.84 -6.19
CA HIS A 148 1.23 5.76 -7.62
C HIS A 148 -0.12 5.79 -8.35
N GLY A 149 -0.42 6.89 -9.04
CA GLY A 149 -1.61 7.00 -9.88
C GLY A 149 -1.41 6.28 -11.21
N TYR A 150 -2.49 5.88 -11.89
CA TYR A 150 -2.37 5.31 -13.24
C TYR A 150 -2.64 6.38 -14.28
N ARG A 151 -1.58 6.86 -14.93
CA ARG A 151 -1.65 7.91 -15.95
C ARG A 151 -0.76 7.55 -17.13
N ASP A 152 -1.25 7.77 -18.34
CA ASP A 152 -0.53 7.55 -19.59
C ASP A 152 0.06 6.12 -19.75
N GLY A 153 -0.60 5.11 -19.16
CA GLY A 153 -0.17 3.71 -19.21
C GLY A 153 0.84 3.30 -18.14
N GLU A 154 1.22 4.23 -17.26
CA GLU A 154 2.29 4.06 -16.28
C GLU A 154 1.80 4.31 -14.84
N ALA A 155 2.60 3.85 -13.89
CA ALA A 155 2.44 4.17 -12.48
C ALA A 155 3.19 5.48 -12.18
N ASP A 156 2.46 6.56 -11.97
CA ASP A 156 2.99 7.91 -11.77
C ASP A 156 3.11 8.22 -10.25
N PRO A 157 4.33 8.32 -9.70
CA PRO A 157 4.53 8.50 -8.26
C PRO A 157 4.25 9.93 -7.80
N TYR A 158 3.49 10.06 -6.71
CA TYR A 158 3.30 11.32 -6.01
C TYR A 158 3.34 11.12 -4.48
N GLN A 159 3.75 12.15 -3.76
CA GLN A 159 3.80 12.10 -2.30
C GLN A 159 2.41 12.35 -1.72
N ALA A 160 1.99 11.53 -0.76
CA ALA A 160 0.69 11.64 -0.13
C ALA A 160 0.75 11.49 1.39
N ILE A 161 -0.20 12.13 2.08
CA ILE A 161 -0.59 11.82 3.45
C ILE A 161 -1.98 11.19 3.40
N LEU A 162 -2.06 9.93 3.78
CA LEU A 162 -3.32 9.20 3.90
C LEU A 162 -3.93 9.46 5.27
N GLN A 163 -5.20 9.84 5.32
CA GLN A 163 -5.93 10.02 6.57
C GLN A 163 -6.01 8.71 7.37
N SER A 164 -5.95 8.82 8.70
CA SER A 164 -6.38 7.76 9.61
C SER A 164 -7.77 7.20 9.24
N GLY A 165 -7.95 5.90 9.35
CA GLY A 165 -9.11 5.16 8.85
C GLY A 165 -9.00 4.72 7.39
N THR A 166 -7.94 5.09 6.66
CA THR A 166 -7.73 4.58 5.30
C THR A 166 -7.46 3.07 5.32
N ALA A 167 -8.21 2.32 4.51
CA ALA A 167 -7.98 0.91 4.26
C ALA A 167 -6.78 0.67 3.34
N VAL A 168 -5.85 -0.18 3.78
CA VAL A 168 -4.63 -0.54 3.05
C VAL A 168 -4.33 -2.03 3.14
N LEU A 169 -3.63 -2.55 2.14
CA LEU A 169 -2.99 -3.86 2.19
C LEU A 169 -1.54 -3.70 2.65
N VAL A 170 -1.12 -4.38 3.72
CA VAL A 170 0.26 -4.33 4.23
C VAL A 170 1.03 -5.62 3.94
N ASN A 171 2.33 -5.51 3.67
CA ASN A 171 3.17 -6.69 3.44
C ASN A 171 3.60 -7.38 4.74
N ASP A 172 4.43 -8.42 4.62
CA ASP A 172 4.98 -9.18 5.73
C ASP A 172 5.90 -8.38 6.67
N ARG A 173 6.28 -7.15 6.31
CA ARG A 173 7.03 -6.22 7.19
C ARG A 173 6.13 -5.11 7.74
N GLY A 174 4.83 -5.17 7.47
CA GLY A 174 3.84 -4.19 7.86
C GLY A 174 3.83 -2.92 7.01
N LEU A 175 4.56 -2.83 5.89
CA LEU A 175 4.54 -1.63 5.06
C LEU A 175 3.24 -1.57 4.23
N PRO A 176 2.53 -0.43 4.16
CA PRO A 176 1.41 -0.24 3.24
C PRO A 176 1.87 -0.38 1.78
N ARG A 177 1.22 -1.26 1.01
CA ARG A 177 1.55 -1.56 -0.38
C ARG A 177 0.42 -1.32 -1.38
N VAL A 178 -0.83 -1.23 -0.91
CA VAL A 178 -1.99 -0.88 -1.74
C VAL A 178 -2.93 -0.01 -0.94
N ARG A 179 -3.49 1.03 -1.57
CA ARG A 179 -4.61 1.80 -1.00
C ARG A 179 -5.92 1.33 -1.59
N CYS A 180 -6.79 0.76 -0.76
CA CYS A 180 -7.96 0.02 -1.24
C CYS A 180 -9.05 0.93 -1.83
N ALA A 181 -9.08 2.21 -1.46
CA ALA A 181 -10.01 3.18 -2.04
C ALA A 181 -9.78 3.43 -3.56
N CYS A 182 -8.56 3.21 -4.07
CA CYS A 182 -8.22 3.46 -5.48
C CYS A 182 -7.45 2.33 -6.17
N GLY A 183 -7.09 1.26 -5.45
CA GLY A 183 -6.28 0.16 -5.96
C GLY A 183 -4.83 0.52 -6.25
N ASN A 184 -4.40 1.73 -5.90
CA ASN A 184 -3.08 2.23 -6.26
C ASN A 184 -1.98 1.48 -5.49
N PRO A 185 -0.87 1.13 -6.15
CA PRO A 185 0.31 0.63 -5.47
C PRO A 185 0.93 1.74 -4.61
N LEU A 186 1.43 1.35 -3.45
CA LEU A 186 2.11 2.22 -2.49
C LEU A 186 3.55 1.78 -2.30
N THR A 187 4.44 2.77 -2.21
CA THR A 187 5.84 2.58 -1.82
C THR A 187 6.19 3.53 -0.67
N ASN A 188 7.39 3.34 -0.09
CA ASN A 188 7.86 4.19 0.98
C ASN A 188 7.86 5.66 0.55
N PRO A 189 7.49 6.59 1.45
CA PRO A 189 7.54 8.02 1.15
C PRO A 189 8.99 8.44 0.86
N LEU A 190 9.13 9.39 -0.06
CA LEU A 190 10.41 10.03 -0.28
C LEU A 190 10.72 10.96 0.89
N GLN A 191 12.01 11.15 1.16
CA GLN A 191 12.43 12.14 2.13
C GLN A 191 12.03 13.52 1.62
N GLN A 192 11.20 14.21 2.40
CA GLN A 192 10.73 15.54 2.05
C GLN A 192 11.67 16.60 2.62
N HIS A 193 12.02 17.59 1.83
CA HIS A 193 12.69 18.79 2.35
C HIS A 193 11.65 19.73 3.02
N THR A 194 12.12 20.69 3.81
CA THR A 194 11.25 21.71 4.39
C THR A 194 10.60 22.57 3.29
N GLY A 195 9.42 23.13 3.56
CA GLY A 195 8.74 24.04 2.63
C GLY A 195 7.95 23.36 1.50
N TYR A 196 7.55 22.10 1.68
CA TYR A 196 6.62 21.46 0.74
C TYR A 196 5.20 22.04 0.86
N GLU A 197 4.54 22.15 -0.28
CA GLU A 197 3.14 22.52 -0.37
C GLU A 197 2.27 21.30 -0.08
N ARG A 198 1.18 21.52 0.66
CA ARG A 198 0.15 20.49 0.90
C ARG A 198 -1.04 20.80 0.02
N ILE A 199 -1.44 19.83 -0.80
CA ILE A 199 -2.50 19.98 -1.80
C ILE A 199 -3.71 19.13 -1.38
N GLY A 200 -4.91 19.67 -1.56
CA GLY A 200 -6.18 19.01 -1.23
C GLY A 200 -6.76 19.41 0.13
N ASP A 201 -7.97 18.93 0.40
CA ASP A 201 -8.71 19.28 1.61
C ASP A 201 -8.12 18.59 2.84
N SER A 202 -7.94 19.37 3.90
CA SER A 202 -7.63 18.84 5.23
C SER A 202 -8.90 18.37 5.95
N TRP A 203 -8.73 17.51 6.95
CA TRP A 203 -9.79 17.06 7.85
C TRP A 203 -9.65 17.73 9.23
N PRO A 204 -10.73 17.83 10.03
CA PRO A 204 -10.68 18.53 11.33
C PRO A 204 -9.63 18.02 12.31
N SER A 205 -9.29 16.74 12.27
CA SER A 205 -8.26 16.12 13.12
C SER A 205 -6.85 16.14 12.51
N PHE A 206 -6.68 16.71 11.32
CA PHE A 206 -5.38 16.76 10.64
C PHE A 206 -4.41 17.63 11.43
N ASP A 207 -3.28 17.02 11.80
CA ASP A 207 -2.20 17.71 12.51
C ASP A 207 -0.87 17.31 11.85
N PRO A 208 -0.19 18.24 11.15
CA PRO A 208 1.05 17.91 10.45
C PRO A 208 2.16 17.41 11.37
N ALA A 209 2.14 17.78 12.66
CA ALA A 209 3.12 17.28 13.62
C ALA A 209 2.86 15.80 13.97
N LYS A 210 1.62 15.32 13.82
CA LYS A 210 1.20 13.93 14.13
C LYS A 210 1.29 12.98 12.93
N VAL A 211 1.65 13.49 11.76
CA VAL A 211 1.88 12.66 10.57
C VAL A 211 3.08 11.74 10.81
N ILE A 212 2.92 10.47 10.44
CA ILE A 212 3.95 9.44 10.64
C ILE A 212 4.36 8.76 9.34
N VAL A 213 5.43 7.99 9.41
CA VAL A 213 5.78 6.97 8.42
C VAL A 213 5.76 5.60 9.08
N ILE A 214 5.47 4.57 8.28
CA ILE A 214 5.65 3.20 8.72
C ILE A 214 7.05 2.74 8.32
N LEU A 215 7.79 2.26 9.31
CA LEU A 215 9.09 1.62 9.15
C LEU A 215 8.91 0.11 9.06
N PRO A 216 9.73 -0.60 8.28
CA PRO A 216 9.62 -2.05 8.19
C PRO A 216 9.88 -2.69 9.56
N ALA A 217 9.14 -3.76 9.87
CA ALA A 217 9.50 -4.69 10.94
C ALA A 217 10.94 -5.21 10.74
N ALA A 218 11.59 -5.72 11.80
CA ALA A 218 12.91 -6.34 11.70
C ALA A 218 12.85 -7.81 11.26
N GLU A 219 11.71 -8.46 11.50
CA GLU A 219 11.39 -9.83 11.07
C GLU A 219 10.02 -9.88 10.38
N PRO A 220 9.74 -10.89 9.52
CA PRO A 220 8.42 -11.07 8.96
C PRO A 220 7.36 -11.21 10.06
N VAL A 221 6.37 -10.34 10.02
CA VAL A 221 5.20 -10.34 10.90
C VAL A 221 4.32 -11.53 10.49
N LYS A 222 4.12 -12.45 11.43
CA LYS A 222 3.25 -13.62 11.23
C LYS A 222 1.80 -13.30 11.57
N THR A 223 1.59 -12.40 12.53
CA THR A 223 0.29 -12.03 13.06
C THR A 223 0.30 -10.55 13.39
N PHE A 224 -0.68 -9.81 12.88
CA PHE A 224 -0.91 -8.42 13.20
C PHE A 224 -1.90 -8.33 14.36
N VAL A 225 -1.53 -7.61 15.43
CA VAL A 225 -2.44 -7.30 16.53
C VAL A 225 -3.09 -5.96 16.24
N LEU A 226 -4.37 -6.01 15.84
CA LEU A 226 -5.18 -4.89 15.39
C LEU A 226 -6.01 -4.35 16.55
N ARG A 227 -6.20 -3.02 16.58
CA ARG A 227 -7.25 -2.40 17.41
C ARG A 227 -8.59 -2.52 16.67
N ASP A 228 -9.55 -3.19 17.29
CA ASP A 228 -10.92 -3.23 16.77
C ASP A 228 -11.56 -1.84 16.86
N ILE A 229 -12.02 -1.29 15.75
CA ILE A 229 -12.58 0.07 15.69
C ILE A 229 -14.05 0.15 16.10
N GLU A 230 -14.78 -0.96 16.08
CA GLU A 230 -16.20 -1.00 16.42
C GLU A 230 -16.43 -1.17 17.91
N ASN A 231 -15.71 -2.10 18.53
CA ASN A 231 -15.87 -2.43 19.95
C ASN A 231 -14.69 -1.98 20.82
N GLY A 232 -13.62 -1.46 20.22
CA GLY A 232 -12.44 -1.00 20.96
C GLY A 232 -11.59 -2.12 21.56
N GLY A 233 -11.86 -3.39 21.23
CA GLY A 233 -11.09 -4.56 21.62
C GLY A 233 -9.81 -4.74 20.82
N TRP A 234 -9.25 -5.96 20.90
CA TRP A 234 -8.00 -6.32 20.25
C TRP A 234 -8.14 -7.65 19.53
N VAL A 235 -7.65 -7.67 18.30
CA VAL A 235 -7.80 -8.81 17.39
C VAL A 235 -6.43 -9.21 16.87
N ALA A 236 -6.15 -10.50 16.83
CA ALA A 236 -4.98 -11.07 16.18
C ALA A 236 -5.39 -11.61 14.81
N ARG A 237 -4.88 -10.98 13.76
CA ARG A 237 -5.09 -11.36 12.35
C ARG A 237 -3.83 -12.01 11.80
N ALA A 238 -3.95 -13.21 11.25
CA ALA A 238 -2.81 -13.86 10.60
C ALA A 238 -2.40 -13.07 9.34
N ARG A 239 -1.11 -13.11 8.98
CA ARG A 239 -0.66 -12.47 7.74
C ARG A 239 -1.38 -13.09 6.53
N GLY A 240 -1.86 -12.26 5.62
CA GLY A 240 -2.57 -12.68 4.41
C GLY A 240 -3.99 -13.15 4.67
N ASP A 241 -4.51 -12.94 5.88
CA ASP A 241 -5.87 -13.32 6.25
C ASP A 241 -6.84 -12.19 5.95
N ASP A 242 -8.01 -12.53 5.39
CA ASP A 242 -9.09 -11.60 5.10
C ASP A 242 -10.02 -11.39 6.32
N GLY A 243 -9.56 -11.78 7.51
CA GLY A 243 -10.23 -11.58 8.79
C GLY A 243 -11.09 -12.75 9.24
N ASP A 244 -11.40 -13.71 8.37
CA ASP A 244 -12.26 -14.86 8.68
C ASP A 244 -11.68 -15.79 9.77
N ARG A 245 -10.38 -15.68 10.06
CA ARG A 245 -9.70 -16.44 11.12
C ARG A 245 -9.16 -15.55 12.24
N ASP A 246 -9.74 -14.37 12.41
CA ASP A 246 -9.41 -13.45 13.48
C ASP A 246 -9.66 -14.07 14.86
N VAL A 247 -8.70 -13.87 15.77
CA VAL A 247 -8.79 -14.34 17.15
C VAL A 247 -8.73 -13.17 18.13
N PRO A 248 -9.64 -13.06 19.11
CA PRO A 248 -9.53 -12.05 20.17
C PRO A 248 -8.22 -12.19 20.94
N THR A 249 -7.62 -11.06 21.29
CA THR A 249 -6.39 -11.03 22.10
C THR A 249 -6.47 -9.98 23.20
N LYS A 250 -5.50 -10.02 24.11
CA LYS A 250 -5.34 -9.01 25.16
C LYS A 250 -4.72 -7.74 24.56
N PRO A 251 -4.96 -6.56 25.17
CA PRO A 251 -4.23 -5.36 24.81
C PRO A 251 -2.71 -5.61 24.86
N PRO A 252 -1.93 -5.01 23.94
CA PRO A 252 -0.48 -5.09 24.02
C PRO A 252 -0.02 -4.43 25.32
N LYS A 253 0.97 -5.06 25.98
CA LYS A 253 1.52 -4.59 27.25
C LYS A 253 2.16 -3.21 27.14
N ILE A 254 2.71 -2.91 25.96
CA ILE A 254 3.39 -1.67 25.64
C ILE A 254 2.64 -1.03 24.47
N PRO A 255 2.13 0.20 24.61
CA PRO A 255 1.51 0.89 23.48
C PRO A 255 2.57 1.15 22.40
N PRO A 256 2.18 1.17 21.11
CA PRO A 256 3.10 1.53 20.06
C PRO A 256 3.64 2.93 20.35
N THR A 257 4.97 3.07 20.32
CA THR A 257 5.66 4.36 20.53
C THR A 257 6.44 4.69 19.26
N PRO A 258 6.37 5.93 18.76
CA PRO A 258 7.09 6.30 17.55
C PRO A 258 8.58 6.48 17.84
N THR A 259 9.40 6.16 16.85
CA THR A 259 10.83 6.49 16.82
C THR A 259 11.02 7.82 16.10
N ASP A 260 11.87 8.70 16.63
CA ASP A 260 12.25 9.93 15.94
C ASP A 260 13.19 9.60 14.78
N ILE A 261 12.78 9.94 13.56
CA ILE A 261 13.61 9.77 12.35
C ILE A 261 14.23 11.12 12.04
N SER A 262 15.21 11.53 12.86
CA SER A 262 16.06 12.66 12.48
C SER A 262 17.02 12.23 11.37
N PRO A 263 17.17 13.02 10.29
CA PRO A 263 18.28 12.81 9.37
C PRO A 263 19.57 13.02 10.17
N ARG A 264 20.33 11.95 10.39
CA ARG A 264 21.68 12.08 10.96
C ARG A 264 22.51 12.85 9.93
N PRO A 265 23.14 13.99 10.28
CA PRO A 265 24.16 14.58 9.41
C PRO A 265 25.24 13.52 9.18
N PRO A 266 25.82 13.40 7.97
CA PRO A 266 27.05 12.63 7.82
C PRO A 266 28.06 13.19 8.83
N SER A 267 28.54 12.35 9.75
CA SER A 267 29.64 12.75 10.62
C SER A 267 30.82 13.10 9.70
N PRO A 268 31.46 14.27 9.84
CA PRO A 268 32.73 14.47 9.17
C PRO A 268 33.70 13.46 9.77
N ASP A 269 34.16 12.52 8.95
CA ASP A 269 35.35 11.73 9.27
C ASP A 269 36.51 12.72 9.42
N THR A 270 36.79 13.11 10.66
CA THR A 270 38.04 13.77 11.02
C THR A 270 39.13 12.70 11.07
N GLY A 271 39.44 12.12 9.92
CA GLY A 271 40.69 11.41 9.69
C GLY A 271 41.80 12.43 9.44
N SER A 272 42.41 12.93 10.50
CA SER A 272 43.66 13.70 10.40
C SER A 272 44.72 12.88 9.62
N PRO A 273 45.39 13.45 8.62
CA PRO A 273 46.52 12.79 7.98
C PRO A 273 47.74 13.03 8.86
N THR A 274 48.09 12.07 9.72
CA THR A 274 49.44 12.06 10.30
C THR A 274 50.38 11.53 9.22
N GLY A 275 51.18 12.44 8.67
CA GLY A 275 52.18 12.12 7.67
C GLY A 275 53.25 11.19 8.23
N GLU A 276 53.52 10.12 7.50
CA GLU A 276 54.78 9.40 7.61
C GLU A 276 55.37 9.19 6.21
N LYS A 277 56.62 9.62 6.11
CA LYS A 277 57.46 9.71 4.91
C LYS A 277 57.80 8.31 4.36
N PRO A 278 57.91 8.13 3.03
CA PRO A 278 58.26 6.83 2.45
C PRO A 278 59.76 6.57 2.63
N SER A 279 60.10 5.41 3.17
CA SER A 279 61.45 4.83 3.08
C SER A 279 61.40 3.63 2.13
N SER A 280 62.33 3.65 1.20
CA SER A 280 62.48 2.75 0.06
C SER A 280 62.74 1.29 0.44
N GLU A 281 62.49 0.44 -0.57
CA GLU A 281 63.32 -0.71 -0.95
C GLU A 281 62.91 -2.10 -0.44
N SER A 282 62.15 -2.84 -1.27
CA SER A 282 62.68 -4.02 -1.98
C SER A 282 61.56 -4.77 -2.72
N SER A 283 61.71 -4.90 -4.05
CA SER A 283 61.13 -6.01 -4.82
C SER A 283 62.04 -7.23 -4.69
N PRO A 284 61.53 -8.47 -4.74
CA PRO A 284 61.47 -9.13 -6.04
C PRO A 284 60.25 -10.04 -6.31
N ARG A 285 59.86 -10.02 -7.59
CA ARG A 285 59.28 -11.04 -8.48
C ARG A 285 57.92 -11.73 -8.17
N PRO A 286 57.14 -12.01 -9.24
CA PRO A 286 55.84 -12.66 -9.17
C PRO A 286 55.98 -14.18 -9.33
N ASP A 287 55.19 -14.96 -8.60
CA ASP A 287 54.87 -16.31 -9.06
C ASP A 287 53.52 -16.82 -8.54
N SER A 288 52.83 -17.50 -9.44
CA SER A 288 51.84 -18.55 -9.21
C SER A 288 50.40 -18.16 -8.80
N SER A 289 49.57 -18.02 -9.84
CA SER A 289 48.13 -18.25 -9.84
C SER A 289 47.75 -19.65 -9.32
N PRO A 290 46.67 -19.81 -8.54
CA PRO A 290 46.02 -21.11 -8.39
C PRO A 290 44.89 -21.27 -9.43
N THR A 291 45.10 -22.26 -10.30
CA THR A 291 44.17 -22.83 -11.29
C THR A 291 42.91 -23.41 -10.62
N PRO A 292 41.70 -23.27 -11.20
CA PRO A 292 40.49 -23.93 -10.71
C PRO A 292 40.50 -25.45 -11.00
N PRO A 293 39.84 -26.28 -10.16
CA PRO A 293 39.77 -27.72 -10.36
C PRO A 293 38.87 -28.12 -11.54
N PRO A 294 39.14 -29.25 -12.22
CA PRO A 294 38.40 -29.71 -13.39
C PRO A 294 37.02 -30.33 -13.04
N PRO A 295 36.06 -30.32 -13.99
CA PRO A 295 34.73 -30.88 -13.79
C PRO A 295 34.71 -32.42 -13.83
N SER A 296 33.80 -33.01 -13.05
CA SER A 296 33.55 -34.47 -13.00
C SER A 296 32.81 -34.97 -14.26
N PRO A 297 33.03 -36.23 -14.68
CA PRO A 297 32.48 -36.77 -15.92
C PRO A 297 30.99 -37.18 -15.81
N PRO A 298 30.26 -37.23 -16.95
CA PRO A 298 28.86 -37.62 -16.99
C PRO A 298 28.69 -39.14 -16.88
N THR A 299 27.69 -39.58 -16.13
CA THR A 299 27.26 -41.00 -16.11
C THR A 299 25.90 -41.11 -16.81
N SER A 300 25.86 -41.91 -17.86
CA SER A 300 24.68 -42.51 -18.51
C SER A 300 25.22 -43.71 -19.31
N PRO A 301 24.43 -44.71 -19.71
CA PRO A 301 23.00 -44.98 -19.46
C PRO A 301 22.77 -46.38 -18.86
N ASP A 302 21.52 -46.72 -18.51
CA ASP A 302 21.04 -48.09 -18.79
C ASP A 302 19.51 -48.14 -18.97
N THR A 303 19.18 -48.80 -20.06
CA THR A 303 17.88 -49.09 -20.66
C THR A 303 17.21 -50.33 -20.06
N SER A 304 15.90 -50.46 -20.34
CA SER A 304 14.99 -51.63 -20.19
C SER A 304 14.01 -51.46 -19.02
N THR A 305 12.69 -51.40 -19.21
CA THR A 305 11.87 -52.48 -19.79
C THR A 305 10.49 -51.95 -20.20
N SER A 306 9.99 -52.45 -21.33
CA SER A 306 8.67 -52.22 -21.93
C SER A 306 7.53 -53.05 -21.29
N GLU A 307 6.30 -52.66 -21.65
CA GLU A 307 5.06 -53.47 -21.84
C GLU A 307 3.92 -53.35 -20.79
N PRO A 308 2.61 -53.51 -21.17
CA PRO A 308 1.76 -52.65 -22.04
C PRO A 308 0.40 -52.27 -21.37
N PRO A 309 -0.58 -51.62 -22.06
CA PRO A 309 -1.72 -50.93 -21.44
C PRO A 309 -2.98 -51.81 -21.28
N GLN A 310 -3.84 -51.46 -20.33
CA GLN A 310 -5.23 -51.93 -20.28
C GLN A 310 -6.19 -50.74 -20.43
N SER A 311 -7.06 -50.84 -21.44
CA SER A 311 -8.24 -49.98 -21.66
C SER A 311 -9.52 -50.73 -21.18
N PRO A 312 -10.75 -50.19 -21.31
CA PRO A 312 -11.64 -49.92 -20.19
C PRO A 312 -12.90 -50.82 -20.19
N PRO A 313 -13.83 -50.69 -19.23
CA PRO A 313 -15.21 -51.09 -19.45
C PRO A 313 -16.11 -49.89 -19.80
N ALA A 314 -17.04 -50.18 -20.71
CA ALA A 314 -18.01 -49.28 -21.31
C ALA A 314 -19.35 -49.25 -20.54
N SER A 315 -20.08 -48.14 -20.78
CA SER A 315 -21.55 -48.01 -20.94
C SER A 315 -22.51 -48.35 -19.79
N THR A 316 -23.21 -47.30 -19.33
CA THR A 316 -24.68 -47.29 -19.16
C THR A 316 -25.14 -45.82 -19.18
N SER A 317 -25.71 -45.35 -20.30
CA SER A 317 -27.15 -45.20 -20.57
C SER A 317 -27.76 -43.88 -20.06
N VAL A 318 -27.99 -42.97 -21.02
CA VAL A 318 -28.95 -41.84 -20.96
C VAL A 318 -30.39 -42.43 -20.93
N PRO A 319 -31.40 -41.71 -20.41
CA PRO A 319 -32.25 -40.96 -21.34
C PRO A 319 -32.75 -39.59 -20.83
N ASP A 320 -32.64 -38.62 -21.74
CA ASP A 320 -33.56 -37.57 -22.17
C ASP A 320 -34.43 -36.71 -21.22
N VAL A 321 -34.56 -35.47 -21.69
CA VAL A 321 -35.15 -34.24 -21.13
C VAL A 321 -36.69 -34.27 -21.22
N PRO A 322 -37.41 -33.31 -20.60
CA PRO A 322 -37.83 -32.17 -21.44
C PRO A 322 -37.82 -30.79 -20.77
N ASP A 323 -37.76 -29.79 -21.65
CA ASP A 323 -37.86 -28.35 -21.48
C ASP A 323 -38.90 -27.84 -20.46
N SER A 324 -38.54 -26.75 -19.76
CA SER A 324 -39.47 -25.63 -19.55
C SER A 324 -38.72 -24.30 -19.36
N ILE A 325 -38.68 -23.58 -20.47
CA ILE A 325 -38.60 -22.13 -20.61
C ILE A 325 -39.73 -21.46 -19.82
N THR A 326 -39.39 -20.61 -18.85
CA THR A 326 -40.28 -19.51 -18.42
C THR A 326 -39.48 -18.23 -18.29
N GLN A 327 -39.73 -17.35 -19.26
CA GLN A 327 -39.42 -15.93 -19.24
C GLN A 327 -40.18 -15.27 -18.08
N SER A 328 -39.49 -14.48 -17.25
CA SER A 328 -40.13 -13.48 -16.40
C SER A 328 -39.69 -12.10 -16.87
N THR A 329 -40.55 -11.48 -17.67
CA THR A 329 -40.55 -10.05 -17.97
C THR A 329 -40.95 -9.22 -16.75
N PRO A 330 -40.45 -7.97 -16.62
CA PRO A 330 -40.81 -7.08 -15.52
C PRO A 330 -42.15 -6.36 -15.79
N PRO A 331 -42.94 -5.99 -14.77
CA PRO A 331 -44.07 -5.10 -14.97
C PRO A 331 -43.69 -3.61 -14.93
N THR A 332 -44.25 -2.93 -15.93
CA THR A 332 -44.46 -1.51 -16.22
C THR A 332 -44.93 -0.61 -15.05
N SER A 333 -44.26 0.55 -14.92
CA SER A 333 -44.71 1.95 -14.73
C SER A 333 -45.94 2.37 -13.86
N LEU A 334 -45.64 3.30 -12.92
CA LEU A 334 -46.34 4.56 -12.49
C LEU A 334 -47.57 4.47 -11.54
N PRO A 335 -47.85 5.50 -10.67
CA PRO A 335 -47.56 6.94 -10.84
C PRO A 335 -46.96 7.74 -9.64
N VAL A 336 -46.58 8.97 -9.98
CA VAL A 336 -46.07 10.08 -9.15
C VAL A 336 -47.14 10.62 -8.17
N PRO A 337 -46.82 10.91 -6.90
CA PRO A 337 -47.60 11.81 -6.06
C PRO A 337 -47.07 13.24 -6.17
N GLY A 338 -47.99 14.17 -6.45
CA GLY A 338 -47.72 15.56 -6.78
C GLY A 338 -47.16 16.43 -5.65
N THR A 339 -46.48 17.47 -6.10
CA THR A 339 -46.16 18.71 -5.37
C THR A 339 -47.38 19.28 -4.67
N SER A 340 -47.29 19.44 -3.35
CA SER A 340 -48.15 20.33 -2.57
C SER A 340 -47.29 21.41 -1.95
N VAL A 341 -47.47 22.63 -2.45
CA VAL A 341 -46.97 23.89 -1.86
C VAL A 341 -47.93 24.29 -0.74
N PRO A 342 -47.47 24.67 0.46
CA PRO A 342 -48.26 25.53 1.33
C PRO A 342 -47.83 26.98 1.16
N SER A 343 -48.79 27.82 0.75
CA SER A 343 -48.77 29.25 1.03
C SER A 343 -48.96 29.46 2.52
N VAL A 344 -47.99 30.12 3.19
CA VAL A 344 -48.13 31.32 4.04
C VAL A 344 -46.77 32.01 4.07
#